data_AF-D8R166-F1
#
_entry.id   AF-D8R166-F1
#
_cell.length_a   1.000
_cell.length_b   1.000
_cell.length_c   1.000
_cell.angle_alpha   90.00
_cell.angle_beta   90.00
_cell.angle_gamma   90.00
#
_symmetry.space_group_name_H-M   'P 1'
#
loop_
_entity.id
_entity.type
_entity.pdbx_description
1 polymer ?
#
loop_
_entity_poly.entity_id
_entity_poly.type
_entity_poly.pdbx_seq_one_letter_code
_entity_poly.pdbx_strand_id
1 'polypeptide(L)' 'LREGEFLQSPNLVFILYMRFDCNLVLYYGKISIWDTETSGKGIGCFLRFQKDGNLVIYNQYHNVVWS' A
#
# COMPACT_ATOMS: atom_id res chain seq x y z
N LEU A 1 3.78 -5.90 3.16
CA LEU A 1 3.72 -5.55 1.72
C LEU A 1 4.81 -4.54 1.44
N ARG A 2 5.87 -4.92 0.75
CA ARG A 2 6.91 -4.02 0.24
C ARG A 2 6.50 -3.48 -1.12
N GLU A 3 7.23 -2.49 -1.62
CA GLU A 3 7.04 -2.02 -3.00
C GLU A 3 7.07 -3.18 -4.00
N GLY A 4 6.16 -3.15 -4.98
CA GLY A 4 6.02 -4.24 -5.96
C GLY A 4 5.14 -5.40 -5.47
N GLU A 5 4.95 -5.57 -4.15
CA GLU A 5 4.10 -6.63 -3.61
C GLU A 5 2.63 -6.24 -3.59
N PHE A 6 1.77 -7.24 -3.78
CA PHE A 6 0.33 -7.08 -3.74
C PHE A 6 -0.35 -8.23 -2.98
N LEU A 7 -1.54 -7.97 -2.45
CA LEU A 7 -2.49 -8.98 -2.01
C LEU A 7 -3.59 -9.10 -3.05
N GLN A 8 -4.02 -10.33 -3.34
CA GLN A 8 -5.11 -10.61 -4.25
C GLN A 8 -6.25 -11.30 -3.51
N SER A 9 -7.49 -10.89 -3.77
CA SER A 9 -8.65 -11.57 -3.20
C SER A 9 -8.81 -12.98 -3.79
N PRO A 10 -9.41 -13.94 -3.07
CA PRO A 10 -9.56 -15.32 -3.55
C PRO A 10 -10.35 -15.45 -4.86
N ASN A 11 -11.28 -14.52 -5.12
CA ASN A 11 -12.04 -14.47 -6.38
C ASN A 11 -11.28 -13.80 -7.53
N LEU A 12 -10.03 -13.36 -7.29
CA LEU A 12 -9.11 -12.73 -8.24
C LEU A 12 -9.52 -11.35 -8.76
N VAL A 13 -10.57 -10.75 -8.20
CA VAL A 13 -11.15 -9.48 -8.68
C VAL A 13 -10.50 -8.25 -8.04
N PHE A 14 -10.07 -8.34 -6.79
CA PHE A 14 -9.48 -7.23 -6.05
C PHE A 14 -7.99 -7.43 -5.85
N ILE A 15 -7.23 -6.34 -6.01
CA ILE A 15 -5.79 -6.30 -5.77
C ILE A 15 -5.47 -5.10 -4.90
N LEU A 16 -4.85 -5.32 -3.75
CA LEU A 16 -4.24 -4.27 -2.93
C LEU A 16 -2.75 -4.24 -3.22
N TYR A 17 -2.25 -3.17 -3.84
CA TYR A 17 -0.89 -3.09 -4.38
C TYR A 17 -0.11 -1.93 -3.75
N MET A 18 1.04 -2.23 -3.13
CA MET A 18 2.02 -1.22 -2.71
C MET A 18 2.91 -0.86 -3.90
N ARG A 19 2.60 0.26 -4.56
CA ARG A 19 3.36 0.71 -5.74
C ARG A 19 4.74 1.26 -5.36
N PHE A 20 5.64 1.30 -6.34
CA PHE A 20 6.99 1.87 -6.23
C PHE A 20 7.02 3.39 -6.00
N ASP A 21 5.90 4.10 -6.18
CA ASP A 21 5.79 5.53 -5.90
C ASP A 21 5.31 5.82 -4.47
N CYS A 22 5.34 4.82 -3.58
CA CYS A 22 4.82 4.90 -2.22
C CYS A 22 3.30 5.10 -2.10
N ASN A 23 2.52 4.89 -3.16
CA ASN A 23 1.06 4.85 -3.05
C ASN A 23 0.55 3.42 -2.85
N LEU A 24 -0.28 3.21 -1.82
CA LEU A 24 -1.03 1.96 -1.65
C LEU A 24 -2.37 2.10 -2.35
N VAL A 25 -2.64 1.23 -3.33
CA VAL A 25 -3.82 1.35 -4.19
C VAL A 25 -4.64 0.07 -4.14
N LEU A 26 -5.95 0.21 -3.99
CA LEU A 26 -6.92 -0.87 -4.13
C LEU A 26 -7.53 -0.82 -5.53
N TYR A 27 -7.37 -1.90 -6.27
CA TYR A 27 -7.93 -2.09 -7.61
C TYR A 27 -9.12 -3.04 -7.60
N TYR A 28 -10.13 -2.73 -8.44
CA TYR A 28 -11.17 -3.65 -8.91
C TYR A 28 -10.90 -3.93 -10.40
N GLY A 29 -10.40 -5.12 -10.71
CA GLY A 29 -9.86 -5.42 -12.03
C GLY A 29 -8.73 -4.46 -12.42
N LYS A 30 -8.97 -3.58 -13.40
CA LYS A 30 -8.02 -2.54 -13.85
C LYS A 30 -8.32 -1.14 -13.31
N ILE A 31 -9.40 -0.98 -12.55
CA ILE A 31 -9.86 0.32 -12.06
C ILE A 31 -9.32 0.54 -10.65
N SER A 32 -8.65 1.66 -10.42
CA SER A 32 -8.33 2.11 -9.05
C SER A 32 -9.62 2.59 -8.39
N ILE A 33 -10.00 2.00 -7.26
CA ILE A 33 -11.22 2.36 -6.53
C ILE A 33 -10.94 3.07 -5.21
N TRP A 34 -9.71 3.01 -4.72
CA TRP A 34 -9.25 3.72 -3.52
C TRP A 34 -7.72 3.77 -3.49
N ASP A 35 -7.14 4.84 -2.93
CA ASP A 35 -5.71 4.90 -2.63
C ASP A 35 -5.38 5.83 -1.44
N THR A 36 -4.15 5.75 -0.94
CA THR A 36 -3.67 6.53 0.22
C THR A 36 -3.22 7.95 -0.11
N GLU A 37 -3.25 8.36 -1.37
CA GLU A 37 -2.76 9.66 -1.87
C GLU A 37 -1.34 9.98 -1.40
N THR A 38 -0.46 8.98 -1.44
CA THR A 38 0.92 9.07 -0.93
C THR A 38 1.99 8.93 -2.01
N SER A 39 1.58 9.06 -3.27
CA SER A 39 2.50 9.06 -4.41
C SER A 39 3.58 10.14 -4.24
N GLY A 40 4.85 9.75 -4.33
CA GLY A 40 6.00 10.64 -4.19
C GLY A 40 6.33 11.10 -2.77
N LYS A 41 5.63 10.62 -1.74
CA LYS A 41 5.88 11.00 -0.33
C LYS A 41 7.06 10.25 0.32
N GLY A 42 7.71 9.35 -0.40
CA GLY A 42 8.85 8.57 0.09
C GLY A 42 9.47 7.70 -0.98
N ILE A 43 10.37 6.81 -0.54
CA ILE A 43 10.97 5.74 -1.34
C ILE A 43 11.12 4.48 -0.48
N GLY A 44 11.11 3.30 -1.11
CA GLY A 44 11.23 2.03 -0.42
C GLY A 44 10.10 1.77 0.56
N CYS A 45 8.88 2.17 0.22
CA CYS A 45 7.75 2.13 1.13
C CYS A 45 7.21 0.71 1.38
N PHE A 46 6.72 0.49 2.60
CA PHE A 46 6.13 -0.77 2.99
C PHE A 46 4.94 -0.59 3.94
N LEU A 47 3.94 -1.44 3.72
CA LEU A 47 2.75 -1.57 4.54
C LEU A 47 3.01 -2.48 5.73
N ARG A 48 2.63 -2.02 6.92
CA ARG A 48 2.69 -2.78 8.17
C ARG A 48 1.36 -2.70 8.92
N PHE A 49 0.79 -3.87 9.23
CA PHE A 49 -0.31 -3.97 10.19
C PHE A 49 0.30 -4.11 11.60
N GLN A 50 -0.06 -3.18 12.47
CA GLN A 50 0.47 -3.10 13.82
C GLN A 50 -0.40 -3.87 14.82
N LYS A 51 0.14 -4.12 16.03
CA LYS A 51 -0.56 -4.89 17.07
C LYS A 51 -1.78 -4.17 17.65
N ASP A 52 -1.82 -2.85 17.53
CA ASP A 52 -2.90 -1.97 17.97
C ASP A 52 -4.04 -1.87 16.94
N GLY A 53 -3.92 -2.53 15.79
CA GLY A 53 -4.92 -2.54 14.73
C GLY A 53 -4.74 -1.44 13.69
N ASN A 54 -3.69 -0.62 13.80
CA ASN A 54 -3.39 0.40 12.80
C ASN A 54 -2.71 -0.20 11.57
N LEU A 55 -3.11 0.27 10.40
CA LEU A 55 -2.45 -0.02 9.14
C LEU A 55 -1.59 1.19 8.78
N VAL A 56 -0.27 1.00 8.73
CA VAL A 56 0.68 2.11 8.59
C VAL A 56 1.57 1.88 7.39
N ILE A 57 1.79 2.93 6.60
CA ILE A 57 2.81 2.94 5.54
C ILE A 57 4.05 3.63 6.10
N TYR A 58 5.18 2.95 5.99
CA TYR A 58 6.49 3.48 6.30
C TYR A 58 7.31 3.63 5.02
N ASN A 59 8.27 4.56 5.00
CA ASN A 59 9.33 4.57 4.01
C ASN A 59 10.55 3.75 4.47
N GLN A 60 11.57 3.62 3.62
CA GLN A 60 12.79 2.87 3.95
C GLN A 60 13.55 3.39 5.19
N TYR A 61 13.35 4.66 5.54
CA TYR A 61 13.95 5.29 6.73
C TYR A 61 13.10 5.10 8.00
N HIS A 62 12.01 4.31 7.92
CA HIS A 62 11.05 4.07 8.99
C HIS A 62 10.25 5.30 9.43
N ASN A 63 10.17 6.33 8.59
CA ASN A 63 9.24 7.44 8.81
C ASN A 63 7.83 7.04 8.39
N VAL A 64 6.82 7.47 9.15
CA VAL A 64 5.41 7.28 8.81
C VAL A 64 5.06 8.15 7.61
N VAL A 65 4.48 7.52 6.57
CA VAL A 65 3.99 8.17 5.36
C VAL A 65 2.47 8.33 5.41
N TRP A 66 1.77 7.36 6.02
CA TRP A 66 0.32 7.34 6.18
C TRP A 66 -0.07 6.44 7.36
N SER A 67 -1.12 6.81 8.08
CA SER A 67 -1.76 6.04 9.16
C SER A 67 -3.24 6.40 9.28
#